data_AF-A0A963PNZ6-F1
#
_entry.id   AF-A0A963PNZ6-F1
#
_cell.length_a   1.000
_cell.length_b   1.000
_cell.length_c   1.000
_cell.angle_alpha   90.00
_cell.angle_beta   90.00
_cell.angle_gamma   90.00
#
_symmetry.space_group_name_H-M   'P 1'
#
loop_
_entity.id
_entity.type
_entity.pdbx_description
1 polymer ?
#
loop_
_entity_poly.entity_id
_entity_poly.type
_entity_poly.pdbx_seq_one_letter_code
_entity_poly.pdbx_strand_id
1 'polypeptide(L)'
;MDARIRYVEEILGFLFEEGFARKFEQLGSPQNDLEFWYRNAKVYQAVTDERAVPAEQRRTLVTLMEAIRFDAMCGALPDEPIEFDVSAYEFSEDILAYKQRV
;
A
#
# COMPACT_ATOMS: atom_id res chain seq x y z
N MET A 1 -15.88 14.06 -9.21
CA MET A 1 -15.31 12.90 -8.52
C MET A 1 -13.83 13.19 -8.28
N ASP A 2 -13.36 13.06 -7.04
CA ASP A 2 -11.96 13.30 -6.68
C ASP A 2 -11.03 12.40 -7.52
N ALA A 3 -9.96 12.97 -8.08
CA ALA A 3 -9.03 12.23 -8.93
C ALA A 3 -8.35 11.06 -8.19
N ARG A 4 -8.18 11.17 -6.87
CA ARG A 4 -7.63 10.10 -6.02
C ARG A 4 -8.55 8.90 -5.96
N ILE A 5 -9.87 9.12 -5.93
CA ILE A 5 -10.86 8.02 -5.92
C ILE A 5 -10.73 7.21 -7.22
N ARG A 6 -10.66 7.90 -8.36
CA ARG A 6 -10.47 7.24 -9.65
C ARG A 6 -9.16 6.45 -9.70
N TYR A 7 -8.08 7.06 -9.21
CA TYR A 7 -6.77 6.41 -9.20
C TYR A 7 -6.77 5.15 -8.33
N VAL A 8 -7.36 5.19 -7.13
CA VAL A 8 -7.48 4.01 -6.28
C VAL A 8 -8.37 2.94 -6.92
N GLU A 9 -9.46 3.33 -7.57
CA GLU A 9 -10.32 2.41 -8.33
C GLU A 9 -9.54 1.67 -9.42
N GLU A 10 -8.74 2.39 -10.20
CA GLU A 10 -7.95 1.83 -11.29
C GLU A 10 -6.89 0.85 -10.80
N ILE A 11 -6.19 1.19 -9.71
CA ILE A 11 -5.04 0.40 -9.24
C ILE A 11 -5.44 -0.69 -8.25
N LEU A 12 -6.29 -0.38 -7.28
CA LEU A 12 -6.66 -1.24 -6.15
C LEU A 12 -8.13 -1.67 -6.17
N GLY A 13 -8.89 -1.34 -7.23
CA GLY A 13 -10.31 -1.70 -7.37
C GLY A 13 -10.60 -3.19 -7.15
N PHE A 14 -9.64 -4.08 -7.47
CA PHE A 14 -9.75 -5.52 -7.26
C PHE A 14 -9.93 -5.95 -5.78
N LEU A 15 -9.67 -5.05 -4.83
CA LEU A 15 -9.92 -5.28 -3.40
C LEU A 15 -11.40 -5.10 -3.04
N PHE A 16 -12.15 -4.36 -3.85
CA PHE A 16 -13.50 -3.90 -3.54
C PHE A 16 -14.51 -4.53 -4.50
N GLU A 17 -15.34 -5.44 -3.99
CA GLU A 17 -16.32 -6.18 -4.80
C GLU A 17 -17.29 -5.27 -5.57
N GLU A 18 -17.68 -4.13 -4.97
CA GLU A 18 -18.55 -3.13 -5.60
C GLU A 18 -17.80 -1.91 -6.17
N GLY A 19 -16.46 -1.95 -6.19
CA GLY A 19 -15.59 -0.82 -6.53
C GLY A 19 -15.27 0.10 -5.36
N PHE A 20 -14.11 0.75 -5.42
CA PHE A 20 -13.61 1.65 -4.38
C PHE A 20 -14.51 2.86 -4.19
N ALA A 21 -14.95 3.52 -5.27
CA ALA A 21 -15.76 4.74 -5.19
C ALA A 21 -17.06 4.52 -4.41
N ARG A 22 -17.76 3.42 -4.71
CA ARG A 22 -19.01 3.04 -4.04
C ARG A 22 -18.76 2.66 -2.58
N LYS A 23 -17.69 1.90 -2.30
CA LYS A 23 -17.32 1.55 -0.92
C LYS A 23 -16.94 2.80 -0.11
N PHE A 24 -16.22 3.73 -0.71
CA PHE A 24 -15.79 4.97 -0.08
C PHE A 24 -16.98 5.89 0.26
N GLU A 25 -17.97 5.96 -0.63
CA GLU A 25 -19.23 6.66 -0.38
C GLU A 25 -20.03 6.03 0.78
N GLN A 26 -20.15 4.70 0.82
CA GLN A 26 -20.83 3.98 1.90
C GLN A 26 -20.20 4.22 3.29
N LEU A 27 -18.89 4.47 3.34
CA LEU A 27 -18.15 4.75 4.58
C LEU A 27 -18.21 6.24 4.99
N GLY A 28 -18.93 7.09 4.25
CA GLY A 28 -19.08 8.51 4.57
C GLY A 28 -17.96 9.39 4.01
N SER A 29 -17.15 8.88 3.07
CA SER A 29 -16.06 9.62 2.41
C SER A 29 -15.03 10.31 3.33
N PRO A 30 -14.49 9.62 4.35
CA PRO A 30 -13.47 10.20 5.23
C PRO A 30 -12.20 10.57 4.45
N GLN A 31 -11.82 11.85 4.46
CA GLN A 31 -10.69 12.37 3.67
C GLN A 31 -9.33 11.76 4.07
N ASN A 32 -9.14 11.46 5.36
CA ASN A 32 -7.91 10.82 5.84
C ASN A 32 -7.76 9.41 5.25
N ASP A 33 -8.85 8.64 5.18
CA ASP A 33 -8.81 7.30 4.61
C ASP A 33 -8.54 7.35 3.10
N LEU A 34 -9.09 8.33 2.39
CA LEU A 34 -8.80 8.54 0.97
C LEU A 34 -7.30 8.77 0.74
N GLU A 35 -6.65 9.53 1.62
CA GLU A 35 -5.22 9.76 1.53
C GLU A 35 -4.42 8.46 1.75
N PHE A 36 -4.79 7.65 2.75
CA PHE A 36 -4.15 6.36 2.98
C PHE A 36 -4.30 5.42 1.79
N TRP A 37 -5.51 5.30 1.24
CA TRP A 37 -5.77 4.46 0.08
C TRP A 37 -5.01 4.94 -1.16
N TYR A 38 -4.96 6.25 -1.38
CA TYR A 38 -4.21 6.84 -2.49
C TYR A 38 -2.71 6.58 -2.39
N ARG A 39 -2.12 6.70 -1.19
CA ARG A 39 -0.72 6.37 -0.95
C ARG A 39 -0.44 4.88 -1.18
N ASN A 40 -1.31 4.00 -0.69
CA ASN A 40 -1.19 2.55 -0.94
C ASN A 40 -1.25 2.23 -2.45
N ALA A 41 -2.16 2.87 -3.19
CA ALA A 41 -2.27 2.70 -4.64
C ALA A 41 -0.99 3.14 -5.36
N LYS A 42 -0.37 4.26 -4.96
CA LYS A 42 0.90 4.69 -5.55
C LYS A 42 2.02 3.70 -5.33
N VAL A 43 2.19 3.20 -4.11
CA VAL A 43 3.24 2.21 -3.81
C VAL A 43 2.96 0.91 -4.58
N TYR A 44 1.72 0.46 -4.63
CA TYR A 44 1.35 -0.74 -5.37
C TYR A 44 1.67 -0.58 -6.86
N GLN A 45 1.27 0.55 -7.47
CA GLN A 45 1.60 0.82 -8.87
C GLN A 45 3.11 0.81 -9.08
N ALA A 46 3.89 1.51 -8.27
CA ALA A 46 5.34 1.55 -8.39
C ALA A 46 5.98 0.16 -8.31
N VAL A 47 5.54 -0.69 -7.38
CA VAL A 47 6.04 -2.07 -7.22
C VAL A 47 5.64 -2.97 -8.39
N THR A 48 4.49 -2.71 -9.03
CA THR A 48 3.93 -3.59 -10.06
C THR A 48 4.13 -3.09 -11.50
N ASP A 49 4.62 -1.87 -11.69
CA ASP A 49 4.85 -1.25 -13.00
C ASP A 49 5.93 -2.00 -13.79
N GLU A 50 7.01 -2.40 -13.11
CA GLU A 50 8.14 -3.10 -13.72
C GLU A 50 7.87 -4.60 -13.91
N ARG A 51 7.03 -5.17 -13.03
CA ARG A 51 6.73 -6.61 -13.03
C ARG A 51 5.28 -6.86 -12.66
N ALA A 52 4.52 -7.36 -13.63
CA ALA A 52 3.14 -7.75 -13.42
C ALA A 52 3.00 -8.81 -12.32
N VAL A 53 2.11 -8.54 -11.36
CA VAL A 53 1.80 -9.47 -10.26
C VAL A 53 0.59 -10.33 -10.65
N PRO A 54 0.70 -11.68 -10.56
CA PRO A 54 -0.42 -12.59 -10.79
C PRO A 54 -1.63 -12.25 -9.93
N ALA A 55 -2.83 -12.41 -10.49
CA ALA A 55 -4.09 -11.96 -9.86
C ALA A 55 -4.27 -12.54 -8.45
N GLU A 56 -3.90 -13.80 -8.26
CA GLU A 56 -3.98 -14.51 -6.98
C GLU A 56 -3.02 -13.98 -5.91
N GLN A 57 -1.95 -13.26 -6.30
CA GLN A 57 -0.95 -12.71 -5.38
C GLN A 57 -1.21 -11.24 -5.05
N ARG A 58 -2.06 -10.54 -5.80
CA ARG A 58 -2.28 -9.09 -5.65
C ARG A 58 -2.79 -8.71 -4.26
N ARG A 59 -3.73 -9.49 -3.71
CA ARG A 59 -4.25 -9.26 -2.35
C ARG A 59 -3.16 -9.43 -1.30
N THR A 60 -2.38 -10.51 -1.40
CA THR A 60 -1.26 -10.79 -0.50
C THR A 60 -0.24 -9.64 -0.49
N LEU A 61 0.09 -9.10 -1.66
CA LEU A 61 1.02 -7.98 -1.77
C LEU A 61 0.51 -6.73 -1.04
N VAL A 62 -0.76 -6.36 -1.25
CA VAL A 62 -1.35 -5.20 -0.55
C VAL A 62 -1.35 -5.42 0.97
N THR A 63 -1.74 -6.61 1.43
CA THR A 63 -1.74 -6.93 2.88
C THR A 63 -0.33 -6.81 3.49
N LEU A 64 0.71 -7.25 2.79
CA LEU A 64 2.09 -7.11 3.24
C LEU A 64 2.52 -5.64 3.31
N MET A 65 2.16 -4.83 2.30
CA MET A 65 2.44 -3.40 2.30
C MET A 65 1.78 -2.69 3.49
N GLU A 66 0.53 -3.03 3.82
CA GLU A 66 -0.18 -2.47 4.96
C GLU A 66 0.41 -2.89 6.30
N ALA A 67 0.82 -4.16 6.43
CA ALA A 67 1.47 -4.67 7.64
C ALA A 67 2.79 -3.94 7.91
N ILE A 68 3.63 -3.75 6.88
CA ILE A 68 4.90 -3.02 7.00
C ILE A 68 4.65 -1.55 7.38
N ARG A 69 3.66 -0.90 6.75
CA ARG A 69 3.29 0.48 7.09
C ARG A 69 2.85 0.59 8.56
N PHE A 70 2.04 -0.36 9.03
CA PHE A 70 1.56 -0.38 10.41
C PHE A 70 2.71 -0.59 11.40
N ASP A 71 3.61 -1.53 11.12
CA ASP A 71 4.82 -1.78 11.93
C ASP A 71 5.69 -0.51 12.03
N ALA A 72 5.96 0.16 10.90
CA ALA A 72 6.70 1.42 10.89
C ALA A 72 6.01 2.55 11.68
N MET A 73 4.67 2.60 11.65
CA MET A 73 3.89 3.58 12.41
C MET A 73 3.83 3.28 13.92
N CYS A 74 3.88 2.00 14.31
CA CYS A 74 3.71 1.55 15.70
C CYS A 74 5.02 1.20 16.40
N GLY A 75 6.12 1.03 15.68
CA GLY A 75 7.45 0.63 16.19
C GLY A 75 8.25 1.74 16.88
N ALA A 76 7.73 2.97 16.98
CA ALA A 76 8.38 4.05 17.72
C ALA A 76 8.22 3.84 19.25
N LEU A 77 9.24 3.24 19.87
CA LEU A 77 9.41 3.20 21.32
C LEU A 77 9.72 4.62 21.86
N PRO A 78 9.40 4.93 23.13
CA PRO A 78 9.72 6.21 23.73
C PRO A 78 11.25 6.37 23.86
N ASP A 79 11.74 7.54 23.44
CA ASP A 79 13.11 8.08 23.60
C ASP A 79 14.16 7.84 22.49
N GLU A 80 13.80 7.31 21.32
CA GLU A 80 14.69 7.36 20.14
C GLU A 80 14.25 8.40 19.09
N PRO A 81 15.18 9.23 18.56
CA PRO A 81 14.84 10.23 17.56
C PRO A 81 14.40 9.55 16.26
N ILE A 82 13.20 9.91 15.81
CA ILE A 82 12.62 9.46 14.54
C ILE A 82 13.42 10.09 13.39
N GLU A 83 14.31 9.33 12.78
CA GLU A 83 14.81 9.63 11.43
C GLU A 83 13.92 8.93 10.39
N PHE A 84 13.10 9.73 9.71
CA PHE A 84 12.45 9.33 8.47
C PHE A 84 13.51 9.27 7.36
N ASP A 85 14.07 8.10 7.12
CA ASP A 85 14.94 7.86 5.97
C ASP A 85 14.15 7.27 4.79
N VAL A 86 13.96 8.08 3.75
CA VAL A 86 13.35 7.67 2.47
C VAL A 86 14.39 7.24 1.42
N SER A 87 15.68 7.21 1.76
CA SER A 87 16.72 6.62 0.91
C SER A 87 16.69 5.08 0.89
N ALA A 88 15.95 4.45 1.82
CA ALA A 88 15.73 3.01 1.91
C ALA A 88 14.58 2.45 1.05
N TYR A 89 13.93 3.30 0.24
CA TYR A 89 12.93 2.88 -0.76
C TYR A 89 13.54 2.53 -2.13
N GLU A 90 14.82 2.13 -2.17
CA GLU A 90 15.28 1.24 -3.25
C GLU A 90 14.77 -0.16 -2.92
N PHE A 91 13.76 -0.64 -3.65
CA PHE A 91 13.35 -2.04 -3.57
C PHE A 91 14.54 -2.91 -4.02
N SER A 92 15.34 -3.37 -3.04
CA SER A 92 16.48 -4.24 -3.28
C SER A 92 16.00 -5.65 -3.63
N GLU A 93 16.75 -6.29 -4.51
CA GLU A 93 16.58 -7.69 -4.91
C GLU A 93 16.70 -8.68 -3.72
N ASP A 94 17.01 -8.23 -2.50
CA ASP A 94 17.28 -9.06 -1.31
C ASP A 94 16.05 -9.42 -0.46
N ILE A 95 14.92 -8.69 -0.55
CA ILE A 95 13.65 -9.17 0.06
C ILE A 95 13.22 -10.50 -0.59
N LEU A 96 13.60 -10.72 -1.85
CA LEU A 96 13.43 -11.98 -2.58
C LEU A 96 14.44 -13.08 -2.17
N ALA A 97 15.62 -12.73 -1.64
CA ALA A 97 16.65 -13.69 -1.23
C ALA A 97 16.53 -14.14 0.25
N TYR A 98 16.10 -13.25 1.16
CA TYR A 98 15.96 -13.56 2.59
C TYR A 98 14.90 -14.63 2.88
N LYS A 99 13.79 -14.65 2.12
CA LYS A 99 12.74 -15.67 2.28
C LYS A 99 13.15 -17.08 1.81
N GLN A 100 14.28 -17.24 1.11
CA GLN A 100 14.73 -18.54 0.60
C GLN A 100 15.75 -19.24 1.52
N ARG A 101 16.28 -18.56 2.53
CA ARG A 101 17.22 -19.15 3.52
C ARG A 101 16.55 -19.53 4.85
N VAL A 102 15.30 -19.16 5.06
CA VAL A 102 14.53 -19.40 6.31
C VAL A 102 13.34 -20.32 6.02
#